data_AF-A0A2K1R0E8-F1
#
_entry.id   AF-A0A2K1R0E8-F1
#
_cell.length_a   1.000
_cell.length_b   1.000
_cell.length_c   1.000
_cell.angle_alpha   90.00
_cell.angle_beta   90.00
_cell.angle_gamma   90.00
#
_symmetry.space_group_name_H-M   'P 1'
#
loop_
_entity.id
_entity.type
_entity.pdbx_description
1 polymer ?
#
loop_
_entity_poly.entity_id
_entity_poly.type
_entity_poly.pdbx_seq_one_letter_code
_entity_poly.pdbx_strand_id
1 'polypeptide(L)'
;MFLVDDFPYIRTVPISFNRSLAWQLIGYRGSAVWASDPQRGLRGYFWRIEMYPMPYSSRNDMTRERQTFHRPLTGTFPGDYAYPNFEENFYWRSWSDGRMASGRYITDRNGNEFFIFGIVWTTPLISHQADIVEGRVQNEFAGVQFRKWFAATGWGGGGRAAFVVAIFEKIGREMHWWNGARAEPQLTRDGHELIV
;
A
#
# COMPACT_ATOMS: atom_id res chain seq x y z
N MET A 1 -5.05 -15.97 -12.05
CA MET A 1 -5.82 -14.77 -12.43
C MET A 1 -7.24 -15.05 -11.98
N PHE A 2 -7.69 -14.44 -10.89
CA PHE A 2 -9.06 -14.59 -10.41
C PHE A 2 -9.91 -13.57 -11.18
N LEU A 3 -11.03 -14.00 -11.75
CA LEU A 3 -11.91 -13.10 -12.50
C LEU A 3 -12.76 -12.33 -11.49
N VAL A 4 -12.91 -11.02 -11.70
CA VAL A 4 -13.70 -10.15 -10.80
C VAL A 4 -15.17 -10.59 -10.69
N ASP A 5 -15.64 -11.42 -11.63
CA ASP A 5 -17.00 -11.98 -11.66
C ASP A 5 -17.27 -12.98 -10.51
N ASP A 6 -16.25 -13.43 -9.78
CA ASP A 6 -16.40 -14.35 -8.63
C ASP A 6 -16.96 -13.67 -7.36
N PHE A 7 -17.12 -12.34 -7.36
CA PHE A 7 -17.56 -11.58 -6.18
C PHE A 7 -18.74 -10.63 -6.49
N PRO A 8 -19.93 -11.17 -6.82
CA PRO A 8 -21.10 -10.36 -7.18
C PRO A 8 -21.63 -9.45 -6.05
N TYR A 9 -21.18 -9.64 -4.80
CA TYR A 9 -21.73 -8.95 -3.63
C TYR A 9 -20.70 -8.24 -2.75
N ILE A 10 -19.63 -7.65 -3.31
CA ILE A 10 -18.74 -6.79 -2.53
C ILE A 10 -19.50 -5.53 -2.09
N ARG A 11 -19.87 -5.50 -0.81
CA ARG A 11 -20.44 -4.32 -0.16
C ARG A 11 -19.31 -3.58 0.53
N THR A 12 -19.21 -2.29 0.24
CA THR A 12 -18.20 -1.39 0.76
C THR A 12 -18.91 -0.17 1.31
N VAL A 13 -18.66 0.14 2.57
CA VAL A 13 -19.29 1.29 3.25
C VAL A 13 -18.19 2.25 3.71
N PRO A 14 -18.32 3.56 3.42
CA PRO A 14 -17.43 4.55 4.02
C PRO A 14 -17.61 4.52 5.53
N ILE A 15 -16.50 4.53 6.27
CA ILE A 15 -16.52 4.62 7.72
C ILE A 15 -15.88 5.93 8.15
N SER A 16 -16.42 6.55 9.20
CA SER A 16 -15.80 7.72 9.80
C SER A 16 -14.41 7.37 10.31
N PHE A 17 -13.44 8.27 10.14
CA PHE A 17 -12.09 8.09 10.64
C PHE A 17 -12.13 7.78 12.15
N ASN A 18 -11.72 6.57 12.50
CA ASN A 18 -11.61 6.12 13.87
C ASN A 18 -10.12 5.87 14.17
N ARG A 19 -9.54 6.68 15.07
CA ARG A 19 -8.11 6.59 15.42
C ARG A 19 -7.67 5.23 15.94
N SER A 20 -8.57 4.44 16.54
CA SER A 20 -8.25 3.10 17.03
C SER A 20 -8.17 2.04 15.91
N LEU A 21 -8.83 2.32 14.78
CA LEU A 21 -8.86 1.44 13.62
C LEU A 21 -7.92 1.90 12.51
N ALA A 22 -7.61 3.19 12.47
CA ALA A 22 -6.72 3.79 11.50
C ALA A 22 -5.25 3.44 11.77
N TRP A 23 -4.50 3.31 10.69
CA TRP A 23 -3.04 3.24 10.72
C TRP A 23 -2.45 4.16 9.66
N GLN A 24 -1.14 4.32 9.73
CA GLN A 24 -0.33 5.03 8.74
C GLN A 24 0.85 4.15 8.36
N LEU A 25 1.44 4.41 7.21
CA LEU A 25 2.74 3.86 6.86
C LEU A 25 3.79 4.91 7.15
N ILE A 26 4.72 4.63 8.05
CA ILE A 26 5.89 5.49 8.27
C ILE A 26 7.07 4.96 7.47
N GLY A 27 7.91 5.88 6.99
CA GLY A 27 9.15 5.54 6.30
C GLY A 27 8.91 4.69 5.07
N TYR A 28 7.86 5.00 4.29
CA TYR A 28 7.57 4.29 3.05
C TYR A 28 8.64 4.67 2.03
N ARG A 29 9.68 3.84 1.95
CA ARG A 29 10.92 4.11 1.22
C ARG A 29 11.15 3.03 0.18
N GLY A 30 11.51 3.45 -1.02
CA GLY A 30 12.06 2.62 -2.07
C GLY A 30 13.53 2.96 -2.27
N SER A 31 14.40 1.96 -2.19
CA SER A 31 15.80 2.09 -2.57
C SER A 31 16.12 1.14 -3.71
N ALA A 32 16.80 1.62 -4.75
CA ALA A 32 17.34 0.75 -5.79
C ALA A 32 18.45 -0.12 -5.18
N VAL A 33 18.33 -1.44 -5.28
CA VAL A 33 19.34 -2.38 -4.82
C VAL A 33 19.63 -3.42 -5.90
N TRP A 34 20.90 -3.77 -6.05
CA TRP A 34 21.27 -4.95 -6.84
C TRP A 34 20.97 -6.21 -6.03
N ALA A 35 20.12 -7.08 -6.54
CA ALA A 35 19.75 -8.33 -5.86
C ALA A 35 19.63 -9.49 -6.85
N SER A 36 19.66 -10.70 -6.31
CA SER A 36 19.25 -11.92 -7.00
C SER A 36 17.86 -12.27 -6.48
N ASP A 37 16.84 -12.23 -7.34
CA ASP A 37 15.50 -12.70 -7.01
C ASP A 37 15.56 -14.22 -6.74
N PRO A 38 15.37 -14.67 -5.48
CA PRO A 38 15.49 -16.08 -5.14
C PRO A 38 14.35 -16.92 -5.75
N GLN A 39 13.20 -16.31 -6.03
CA GLN A 39 12.03 -17.00 -6.57
C GLN A 39 12.08 -17.13 -8.09
N ARG A 40 12.74 -16.20 -8.78
CA ARG A 40 12.80 -16.17 -10.25
C ARG A 40 14.19 -16.43 -10.84
N GLY A 41 15.23 -16.48 -10.00
CA GLY A 41 16.61 -16.64 -10.45
C GLY A 41 17.15 -15.44 -11.25
N LEU A 42 16.47 -14.29 -11.20
CA LEU A 42 16.83 -13.09 -11.95
C LEU A 42 17.82 -12.24 -11.16
N ARG A 43 18.89 -11.79 -11.82
CA ARG A 43 19.83 -10.81 -11.27
C ARG A 43 19.58 -9.46 -11.91
N GLY A 44 19.54 -8.41 -11.11
CA GLY A 44 19.32 -7.05 -11.59
C GLY A 44 19.08 -6.06 -10.46
N TYR A 45 18.65 -4.86 -10.85
CA TYR A 45 18.20 -3.85 -9.91
C TYR A 45 16.73 -4.05 -9.56
N PHE A 46 16.43 -3.96 -8.27
CA PHE A 46 15.10 -4.08 -7.70
C PHE A 46 14.85 -2.88 -6.78
N TRP A 47 13.58 -2.50 -6.64
CA TRP A 47 13.15 -1.70 -5.51
C TRP A 47 13.20 -2.57 -4.26
N ARG A 48 14.03 -2.21 -3.28
CA ARG A 48 13.84 -2.62 -1.88
C ARG A 48 12.86 -1.64 -1.25
N ILE A 49 11.66 -2.13 -0.96
CA ILE A 49 10.61 -1.34 -0.34
C ILE A 49 10.62 -1.64 1.15
N GLU A 50 10.74 -0.59 1.95
CA GLU A 50 10.69 -0.63 3.41
C GLU A 50 9.50 0.21 3.87
N MET A 51 8.71 -0.31 4.82
CA MET A 51 7.61 0.43 5.43
C MET A 51 7.33 -0.06 6.86
N TYR A 52 6.78 0.84 7.67
CA TYR A 52 6.37 0.56 9.04
C TYR A 52 4.87 0.81 9.18
N PRO A 53 4.01 -0.21 9.08
CA PRO A 53 2.60 -0.06 9.37
C PRO A 53 2.42 0.19 10.88
N MET A 54 1.81 1.31 11.25
CA MET A 54 1.61 1.67 12.66
C MET A 54 0.20 2.18 12.92
N PRO A 55 -0.47 1.74 14.00
CA PRO A 55 -1.76 2.30 14.37
C PRO A 55 -1.61 3.79 14.69
N TYR A 56 -2.64 4.56 14.35
CA TYR A 56 -2.63 6.02 14.50
C TYR A 56 -2.61 6.45 15.98
N SER A 57 -3.06 5.58 16.89
CA SER A 57 -3.25 5.90 18.32
C SER A 57 -2.12 5.46 19.26
N SER A 58 -1.13 4.68 18.83
CA SER A 58 -0.06 4.23 19.75
C SER A 58 1.13 5.19 19.73
N ARG A 59 1.20 6.09 20.72
CA ARG A 59 2.33 7.03 20.81
C ARG A 59 3.64 6.38 21.26
N ASN A 60 3.64 5.25 21.97
CA ASN A 60 4.83 4.90 22.77
C ASN A 60 5.30 3.44 22.88
N ASP A 61 4.66 2.38 22.36
CA ASP A 61 5.12 1.03 22.78
C ASP A 61 4.90 -0.16 21.83
N MET A 62 4.70 0.09 20.52
CA MET A 62 4.70 -1.01 19.56
C MET A 62 6.07 -1.16 18.92
N THR A 63 6.64 -2.35 19.06
CA THR A 63 7.77 -2.82 18.25
C THR A 63 7.42 -2.60 16.78
N ARG A 64 8.20 -1.72 16.14
CA ARG A 64 8.01 -1.37 14.73
C ARG A 64 8.41 -2.56 13.88
N GLU A 65 7.47 -3.43 13.55
CA GLU A 65 7.73 -4.52 12.62
C GLU A 65 7.92 -3.92 11.22
N ARG A 66 9.17 -3.99 10.75
CA ARG A 66 9.55 -3.51 9.44
C ARG A 66 9.09 -4.51 8.39
N GLN A 67 8.26 -4.05 7.47
CA GLN A 67 7.95 -4.80 6.27
C GLN A 67 9.00 -4.48 5.20
N THR A 68 9.68 -5.51 4.69
CA THR A 68 10.64 -5.38 3.59
C THR A 68 10.31 -6.36 2.48
N PHE A 69 10.20 -5.85 1.25
CA PHE A 69 10.03 -6.70 0.08
C PHE A 69 10.68 -6.10 -1.16
N HIS A 70 10.97 -6.96 -2.13
CA HIS A 70 11.64 -6.58 -3.38
C HIS A 70 10.66 -6.59 -4.54
N ARG A 71 10.75 -5.59 -5.43
CA ARG A 71 9.94 -5.49 -6.65
C ARG A 71 10.81 -5.08 -7.84
N PRO A 72 10.44 -5.44 -9.08
CA PRO A 72 11.15 -4.97 -10.26
C PRO A 72 11.30 -3.44 -10.24
N LEU A 73 12.50 -2.95 -10.53
CA LEU A 73 12.77 -1.52 -10.56
C LEU A 73 11.99 -0.87 -11.71
N THR A 74 11.23 0.18 -11.38
CA THR A 74 10.43 0.97 -12.33
C THR A 74 10.78 2.45 -12.17
N GLY A 75 10.47 3.27 -13.17
CA GLY A 75 10.77 4.71 -13.16
C GLY A 75 9.94 5.55 -12.18
N THR A 76 8.95 4.96 -11.50
CA THR A 76 7.99 5.65 -10.63
C THR A 76 7.94 5.02 -9.25
N PHE A 77 7.80 5.86 -8.21
CA PHE A 77 7.61 5.43 -6.82
C PHE A 77 6.42 6.17 -6.15
N PRO A 78 5.38 5.47 -5.67
CA PRO A 78 5.19 4.03 -5.77
C PRO A 78 5.01 3.56 -7.23
N GLY A 79 5.25 2.27 -7.47
CA GLY A 79 4.89 1.59 -8.71
C GLY A 79 3.65 0.72 -8.51
N ASP A 80 3.32 -0.11 -9.49
CA ASP A 80 2.20 -1.06 -9.38
C ASP A 80 2.62 -2.29 -8.56
N TYR A 81 2.35 -2.26 -7.25
CA TYR A 81 2.77 -3.30 -6.32
C TYR A 81 1.60 -3.84 -5.51
N ALA A 82 1.59 -5.15 -5.29
CA ALA A 82 0.71 -5.81 -4.32
C ALA A 82 1.56 -6.56 -3.29
N TYR A 83 1.21 -6.44 -2.01
CA TYR A 83 1.88 -7.12 -0.90
C TYR A 83 0.83 -7.65 0.08
N PRO A 84 0.34 -8.88 -0.12
CA PRO A 84 -0.47 -9.58 0.87
C PRO A 84 0.45 -10.30 1.89
N ASN A 85 0.36 -9.92 3.15
CA ASN A 85 0.98 -10.62 4.28
C ASN A 85 -0.15 -11.23 5.14
N PHE A 86 -0.40 -12.53 4.92
CA PHE A 86 -1.49 -13.24 5.57
C PHE A 86 -1.23 -13.53 7.04
N GLU A 87 0.04 -13.78 7.39
CA GLU A 87 0.46 -14.11 8.75
C GLU A 87 0.25 -12.91 9.68
N GLU A 88 0.57 -11.71 9.19
CA GLU A 88 0.40 -10.46 9.93
C GLU A 88 -0.96 -9.78 9.71
N ASN A 89 -1.84 -10.40 8.92
CA ASN A 89 -3.13 -9.81 8.53
C ASN A 89 -2.98 -8.39 7.94
N PHE A 90 -1.94 -8.17 7.15
CA PHE A 90 -1.62 -6.88 6.53
C PHE A 90 -1.67 -7.00 5.01
N TYR A 91 -2.47 -6.13 4.39
CA TYR A 91 -2.64 -6.12 2.95
C TYR A 91 -2.33 -4.74 2.42
N TRP A 92 -1.53 -4.67 1.36
CA TRP A 92 -1.14 -3.41 0.76
C TRP A 92 -1.13 -3.50 -0.76
N ARG A 93 -1.55 -2.41 -1.39
CA ARG A 93 -1.44 -2.19 -2.82
C ARG A 93 -1.08 -0.75 -3.11
N SER A 94 -0.28 -0.56 -4.14
CA SER A 94 -0.03 0.75 -4.74
C SER A 94 -0.16 0.67 -6.26
N TRP A 95 -0.34 1.85 -6.84
CA TRP A 95 -0.39 2.05 -8.29
C TRP A 95 0.65 3.08 -8.68
N SER A 96 1.16 2.97 -9.92
CA SER A 96 2.19 3.85 -10.47
C SER A 96 1.79 5.33 -10.55
N ASP A 97 0.50 5.64 -10.45
CA ASP A 97 -0.03 7.01 -10.40
C ASP A 97 -0.07 7.63 -8.99
N GLY A 98 0.55 6.97 -8.00
CA GLY A 98 0.65 7.46 -6.62
C GLY A 98 -0.54 7.09 -5.74
N ARG A 99 -1.53 6.35 -6.25
CA ARG A 99 -2.58 5.78 -5.41
C ARG A 99 -2.01 4.66 -4.52
N MET A 100 -2.50 4.57 -3.30
CA MET A 100 -2.14 3.53 -2.34
C MET A 100 -3.35 3.12 -1.52
N ALA A 101 -3.44 1.83 -1.22
CA ALA A 101 -4.45 1.23 -0.36
C ALA A 101 -3.79 0.26 0.62
N SER A 102 -4.27 0.24 1.86
CA SER A 102 -3.86 -0.76 2.84
C SER A 102 -5.05 -1.20 3.66
N GLY A 103 -5.14 -2.50 3.97
CA GLY A 103 -6.22 -3.04 4.78
C GLY A 103 -5.79 -4.18 5.70
N ARG A 104 -6.70 -4.56 6.59
CA ARG A 104 -6.63 -5.75 7.46
C ARG A 104 -8.02 -6.26 7.80
N TYR A 105 -8.13 -7.54 8.15
CA TYR A 105 -9.37 -8.09 8.69
C TYR A 105 -9.53 -7.75 10.16
N ILE A 106 -10.77 -7.51 10.58
CA ILE A 106 -11.16 -7.30 11.97
C ILE A 106 -12.42 -8.12 12.24
N THR A 107 -12.46 -8.76 13.39
CA THR A 107 -13.65 -9.47 13.89
C THR A 107 -14.36 -8.60 14.93
N ASP A 108 -15.66 -8.41 14.79
CA ASP A 108 -16.47 -7.71 15.80
C ASP A 108 -16.77 -8.61 17.02
N ARG A 109 -17.50 -8.07 18.00
CA ARG A 109 -17.88 -8.81 19.22
C ARG A 109 -18.83 -9.98 18.96
N ASN A 110 -19.52 -9.98 17.82
CA ASN A 110 -20.45 -11.02 17.41
C ASN A 110 -19.78 -12.08 16.54
N GLY A 111 -18.46 -12.00 16.33
CA GLY A 111 -17.72 -12.93 15.48
C GLY A 111 -17.79 -12.60 13.98
N ASN A 112 -18.42 -11.49 13.59
CA ASN A 112 -18.50 -11.11 12.17
C ASN A 112 -17.16 -10.52 11.73
N GLU A 113 -16.65 -10.98 10.59
CA GLU A 113 -15.40 -10.51 10.01
C GLU A 113 -15.63 -9.44 8.93
N PHE A 114 -14.84 -8.36 9.01
CA PHE A 114 -14.87 -7.24 8.08
C PHE A 114 -13.45 -6.93 7.62
N PHE A 115 -13.29 -6.58 6.34
CA PHE A 115 -12.04 -6.03 5.86
C PHE A 115 -12.09 -4.50 5.97
N ILE A 116 -11.27 -3.93 6.85
CA ILE A 116 -11.12 -2.48 6.96
C ILE A 116 -9.92 -2.06 6.12
N PHE A 117 -10.07 -1.03 5.30
CA PHE A 117 -8.96 -0.50 4.52
C PHE A 117 -9.01 1.02 4.39
N GLY A 118 -7.81 1.60 4.33
CA GLY A 118 -7.56 3.01 4.06
C GLY A 118 -7.03 3.22 2.65
N ILE A 119 -7.34 4.37 2.06
CA ILE A 119 -6.80 4.80 0.77
C ILE A 119 -6.22 6.21 0.84
N VAL A 120 -5.23 6.47 -0.02
CA VAL A 120 -4.58 7.78 -0.20
C VAL A 120 -4.03 7.90 -1.61
N TRP A 121 -3.98 9.13 -2.11
CA TRP A 121 -3.37 9.45 -3.39
C TRP A 121 -2.27 10.48 -3.19
N THR A 122 -1.01 10.08 -3.38
CA THR A 122 0.15 10.96 -3.33
C THR A 122 0.61 11.33 -4.74
N THR A 123 1.46 12.35 -4.85
CA THR A 123 2.20 12.58 -6.10
C THR A 123 3.28 11.51 -6.23
N PRO A 124 3.33 10.75 -7.35
CA PRO A 124 4.39 9.78 -7.56
C PRO A 124 5.73 10.50 -7.75
N LEU A 125 6.79 9.91 -7.23
CA LEU A 125 8.17 10.35 -7.42
C LEU A 125 8.71 9.68 -8.67
N ILE A 126 9.21 10.47 -9.61
CA ILE A 126 9.76 9.99 -10.89
C ILE A 126 11.28 10.02 -10.78
N SER A 127 11.92 8.92 -11.16
CA SER A 127 13.38 8.79 -11.13
C SER A 127 13.95 8.74 -12.54
N HIS A 128 15.09 9.40 -12.74
CA HIS A 128 15.77 9.36 -14.03
C HIS A 128 16.41 7.99 -14.26
N GLN A 129 16.40 7.54 -15.52
CA GLN A 129 16.93 6.23 -15.90
C GLN A 129 18.43 6.08 -15.57
N ALA A 130 19.19 7.17 -15.63
CA ALA A 130 20.61 7.17 -15.28
C ALA A 130 20.82 6.80 -13.80
N ASP A 131 20.08 7.44 -12.89
CA ASP A 131 20.19 7.19 -11.44
C ASP A 131 19.79 5.75 -11.08
N ILE A 132 18.79 5.20 -11.80
CA ILE A 132 18.32 3.81 -11.69
C ILE A 132 19.45 2.85 -12.05
N VAL A 133 20.13 3.07 -13.18
CA VAL A 133 21.23 2.22 -13.66
C VAL A 133 22.44 2.29 -12.73
N GLU A 134 22.70 3.45 -12.12
CA GLU A 134 23.78 3.62 -11.15
C GLU A 134 23.44 3.05 -9.76
N GLY A 135 22.19 2.62 -9.53
CA GLY A 135 21.73 2.12 -8.23
C GLY A 135 21.71 3.19 -7.14
N ARG A 136 21.61 4.46 -7.51
CA ARG A 136 21.69 5.61 -6.59
C ARG A 136 20.33 6.19 -6.19
N VAL A 137 19.23 5.60 -6.67
CA VAL A 137 17.89 6.11 -6.40
C VAL A 137 17.40 5.70 -5.02
N GLN A 138 17.01 6.71 -4.24
CA GLN A 138 16.21 6.56 -3.03
C GLN A 138 15.02 7.51 -3.09
N ASN A 139 13.82 6.94 -3.05
CA ASN A 139 12.56 7.67 -2.98
C ASN A 139 11.89 7.38 -1.64
N GLU A 140 11.35 8.41 -1.00
CA GLU A 140 10.73 8.26 0.32
C GLU A 140 9.51 9.17 0.48
N PHE A 141 8.46 8.60 1.06
CA PHE A 141 7.40 9.35 1.71
C PHE A 141 7.63 9.27 3.23
N ALA A 142 7.93 10.40 3.87
CA ALA A 142 8.24 10.45 5.30
C ALA A 142 7.11 9.83 6.14
N GLY A 143 5.87 10.09 5.72
CA GLY A 143 4.66 9.48 6.25
C GLY A 143 3.54 9.42 5.22
N VAL A 144 2.88 8.27 5.14
CA VAL A 144 1.70 8.05 4.32
C VAL A 144 0.50 7.89 5.24
N GLN A 145 -0.33 8.93 5.27
CA GLN A 145 -1.57 8.95 6.05
C GLN A 145 -2.78 8.66 5.15
N PHE A 146 -3.48 7.56 5.43
CA PHE A 146 -4.70 7.22 4.71
C PHE A 146 -5.82 8.21 5.03
N ARG A 147 -6.37 8.85 3.99
CA ARG A 147 -7.34 9.94 4.10
C ARG A 147 -8.78 9.46 4.18
N LYS A 148 -9.09 8.34 3.50
CA LYS A 148 -10.43 7.75 3.48
C LYS A 148 -10.36 6.31 3.95
N TRP A 149 -11.37 5.89 4.69
CA TRP A 149 -11.47 4.57 5.28
C TRP A 149 -12.79 3.91 4.92
N PHE A 150 -12.74 2.60 4.72
CA PHE A 150 -13.87 1.79 4.31
C PHE A 150 -13.88 0.49 5.10
N ALA A 151 -15.08 -0.04 5.30
CA ALA A 151 -15.28 -1.43 5.70
C ALA A 151 -15.92 -2.19 4.54
N ALA A 152 -15.43 -3.39 4.26
CA ALA A 152 -15.94 -4.26 3.22
C ALA A 152 -16.40 -5.60 3.79
N THR A 153 -17.50 -6.10 3.24
CA THR A 153 -18.09 -7.42 3.54
C THR A 153 -18.58 -8.09 2.27
N GLY A 154 -18.88 -9.38 2.38
CA GLY A 154 -19.37 -10.21 1.28
C GLY A 154 -18.27 -11.11 0.73
N TRP A 155 -17.96 -12.20 1.44
CA TRP A 155 -17.09 -13.23 0.91
C TRP A 155 -17.81 -14.10 -0.12
N GLY A 156 -17.17 -14.29 -1.27
CA GLY A 156 -17.44 -15.42 -2.16
C GLY A 156 -16.64 -16.66 -1.75
N GLY A 157 -16.62 -17.70 -2.60
CA GLY A 157 -15.90 -18.95 -2.32
C GLY A 157 -14.37 -18.87 -2.29
N GLY A 158 -13.76 -17.74 -2.70
CA GLY A 158 -12.31 -17.59 -2.91
C GLY A 158 -11.44 -17.27 -1.68
N GLY A 159 -12.03 -17.12 -0.48
CA GLY A 159 -11.30 -16.84 0.76
C GLY A 159 -10.71 -15.43 0.90
N ARG A 160 -9.97 -15.19 2.01
CA ARG A 160 -9.44 -13.86 2.41
C ARG A 160 -8.64 -13.17 1.31
N ALA A 161 -7.73 -13.92 0.70
CA ALA A 161 -6.80 -13.43 -0.31
C ALA A 161 -7.53 -12.89 -1.54
N ALA A 162 -8.41 -13.72 -2.12
CA ALA A 162 -9.13 -13.39 -3.33
C ALA A 162 -10.10 -12.22 -3.09
N PHE A 163 -10.73 -12.16 -1.91
CA PHE A 163 -11.58 -11.03 -1.55
C PHE A 163 -10.82 -9.69 -1.51
N VAL A 164 -9.64 -9.66 -0.87
CA VAL A 164 -8.81 -8.45 -0.82
C VAL A 164 -8.34 -8.04 -2.22
N VAL A 165 -7.91 -9.02 -3.03
CA VAL A 165 -7.53 -8.76 -4.44
C VAL A 165 -8.69 -8.15 -5.20
N ALA A 166 -9.90 -8.71 -5.09
CA ALA A 166 -11.09 -8.20 -5.77
C ALA A 166 -11.47 -6.78 -5.32
N ILE A 167 -11.39 -6.46 -4.02
CA ILE A 167 -11.59 -5.10 -3.51
C ILE A 167 -10.57 -4.15 -4.14
N PHE A 168 -9.29 -4.50 -4.08
CA PHE A 168 -8.22 -3.67 -4.58
C PHE A 168 -8.31 -3.47 -6.10
N GLU A 169 -8.69 -4.49 -6.87
CA GLU A 169 -8.96 -4.34 -8.31
C GLU A 169 -10.17 -3.44 -8.57
N LYS A 170 -11.24 -3.57 -7.80
CA LYS A 170 -12.43 -2.72 -7.91
C LYS A 170 -12.08 -1.24 -7.69
N ILE A 171 -11.48 -0.90 -6.55
CA ILE A 171 -11.11 0.48 -6.25
C ILE A 171 -10.03 1.01 -7.20
N GLY A 172 -9.16 0.15 -7.72
CA GLY A 172 -8.13 0.53 -8.70
C GLY A 172 -8.72 0.98 -10.04
N ARG A 173 -9.86 0.40 -10.46
CA ARG A 173 -10.54 0.73 -11.72
C ARG A 173 -11.49 1.92 -11.59
N GLU A 174 -12.07 2.15 -10.42
CA GLU A 174 -13.14 3.13 -10.22
C GLU A 174 -12.61 4.43 -9.58
N MET A 175 -12.43 5.49 -10.38
CA MET A 175 -11.80 6.74 -9.91
C MET A 175 -12.56 7.47 -8.79
N HIS A 176 -13.89 7.32 -8.71
CA HIS A 176 -14.70 8.02 -7.71
C HIS A 176 -14.35 7.65 -6.26
N TRP A 177 -13.76 6.47 -6.02
CA TRP A 177 -13.26 6.07 -4.70
C TRP A 177 -12.20 7.05 -4.18
N TRP A 178 -11.40 7.61 -5.08
CA TRP A 178 -10.23 8.44 -4.78
C TRP A 178 -10.55 9.93 -4.63
N ASN A 179 -11.79 10.34 -4.90
CA ASN A 179 -12.23 11.72 -4.68
C ASN A 179 -12.05 12.09 -3.21
N GLY A 180 -11.27 13.15 -2.94
CA GLY A 180 -10.92 13.60 -1.59
C GLY A 180 -9.84 12.76 -0.88
N ALA A 181 -9.19 11.82 -1.57
CA ALA A 181 -8.11 10.99 -0.99
C ALA A 181 -6.70 11.57 -1.19
N ARG A 182 -6.57 12.72 -1.89
CA ARG A 182 -5.27 13.34 -2.16
C ARG A 182 -4.59 13.78 -0.87
N ALA A 183 -3.32 13.44 -0.73
CA ALA A 183 -2.47 13.93 0.35
C ALA A 183 -1.41 14.86 -0.20
N GLU A 184 -1.15 15.95 0.53
CA GLU A 184 0.05 16.74 0.30
C GLU A 184 1.28 15.90 0.65
N PRO A 185 2.33 15.90 -0.21
CA PRO A 185 3.54 15.16 0.08
C PRO A 185 4.21 15.74 1.32
N GLN A 186 4.35 14.92 2.36
CA GLN A 186 5.26 15.20 3.46
C GLN A 186 6.65 14.76 3.03
N LEU A 187 7.35 15.65 2.33
CA LEU A 187 8.75 15.45 1.96
C LEU A 187 9.62 15.56 3.22
N THR A 188 10.67 14.74 3.30
CA THR A 188 11.69 14.87 4.34
C THR A 188 12.44 16.19 4.17
N ARG A 189 12.99 16.69 5.28
CA ARG A 189 13.65 18.01 5.40
C ARG A 189 14.95 18.14 4.58
N ASP A 190 15.46 17.05 4.03
CA ASP A 190 16.60 17.04 3.13
C ASP A 190 16.09 17.27 1.70
N GLY A 191 15.79 18.55 1.44
CA GLY A 191 15.23 19.04 0.21
C GLY A 191 16.01 18.61 -1.02
N HIS A 192 15.40 17.72 -1.79
CA HIS A 192 15.37 17.87 -3.23
C HIS A 192 13.90 18.01 -3.62
N GLU A 193 13.45 19.26 -3.73
CA GLU A 193 12.32 19.55 -4.60
C GLU A 193 12.71 19.03 -5.99
N LEU A 194 12.15 17.89 -6.41
CA LEU A 194 12.11 17.55 -7.81
C LEU A 194 11.05 18.45 -8.45
N ILE A 195 11.50 19.65 -8.85
CA ILE A 195 10.85 20.45 -9.87
C ILE A 195 10.94 19.64 -11.17
N VAL A 196 9.79 19.16 -11.64
CA VAL A 196 9.49 19.07 -13.08
C VAL A 196 8.06 19.52 -13.29
#